data_AF-A0A920MRM5-F1
#
_entry.id   AF-A0A920MRM5-F1
#
_cell.length_a   1.000
_cell.length_b   1.000
_cell.length_c   1.000
_cell.angle_alpha   90.00
_cell.angle_beta   90.00
_cell.angle_gamma   90.00
#
_symmetry.space_group_name_H-M   'P 1'
#
loop_
_entity.id
_entity.type
_entity.pdbx_description
1 polymer ?
#
loop_
_entity_poly.entity_id
_entity_poly.type
_entity_poly.pdbx_seq_one_letter_code
_entity_poly.pdbx_strand_id
1 'polypeptide(L)'
;MKYQQSVVVKNISMEDAKSAFNDINFLQHLIALQPVKVIKWEGTFDGAIAHMRFWFFGWKDFIVEHNSNEEREVPFLSKILGRLYHLD
;
A
#
# COMPACT_ATOMS: atom_id res chain seq x y z
N MET A 1 -5.36 9.42 14.49
CA MET A 1 -3.96 9.02 14.76
C MET A 1 -3.24 8.90 13.42
N LYS A 2 -2.02 9.45 13.25
CA LYS A 2 -1.25 9.25 12.01
C LYS A 2 -0.36 8.02 12.18
N TYR A 3 -0.64 6.94 11.47
CA TYR A 3 0.20 5.75 11.41
C TYR A 3 1.12 5.86 10.20
N GLN A 4 2.43 5.75 10.41
CA GLN A 4 3.42 5.72 9.33
C GLN A 4 4.36 4.54 9.57
N GLN A 5 4.44 3.65 8.59
CA GLN A 5 5.38 2.53 8.57
C GLN A 5 6.33 2.70 7.39
N SER A 6 7.63 2.47 7.63
CA SER A 6 8.66 2.50 6.60
C SER A 6 9.50 1.22 6.72
N VAL A 7 9.75 0.58 5.58
CA VAL A 7 10.52 -0.68 5.52
C VAL A 7 11.69 -0.46 4.57
N VAL A 8 12.86 -0.91 4.99
CA VAL A 8 14.08 -0.86 4.18
C VAL A 8 14.24 -2.18 3.45
N VAL A 9 14.15 -2.16 2.12
CA VAL A 9 14.44 -3.31 1.26
C VAL A 9 15.77 -3.04 0.55
N LYS A 10 16.74 -3.93 0.70
CA LYS A 10 18.07 -3.77 0.10
C LYS A 10 18.10 -4.41 -1.30
N ASN A 11 18.88 -3.83 -2.21
CA ASN A 11 19.16 -4.36 -3.55
C ASN A 11 17.93 -4.55 -4.45
N ILE A 12 16.91 -3.71 -4.32
CA ILE A 12 15.71 -3.74 -5.18
C ILE A 12 15.49 -2.33 -5.75
N SER A 13 15.20 -2.25 -7.05
CA SER A 13 14.83 -0.99 -7.70
C SER A 13 13.38 -0.61 -7.41
N MET A 14 13.02 0.66 -7.60
CA MET A 14 11.64 1.08 -7.44
C MET A 14 10.73 0.42 -8.48
N GLU A 15 11.19 0.22 -9.72
CA GLU A 15 10.40 -0.50 -10.73
C GLU A 15 10.14 -1.96 -10.33
N ASP A 16 11.13 -2.66 -9.80
CA ASP A 16 10.97 -4.04 -9.33
C ASP A 16 9.93 -4.11 -8.19
N ALA A 17 10.00 -3.17 -7.25
CA ALA A 17 9.04 -3.08 -6.17
C ALA A 17 7.61 -2.81 -6.71
N LYS A 18 7.45 -1.80 -7.58
CA LYS A 18 6.16 -1.49 -8.21
C LYS A 18 5.61 -2.71 -8.97
N SER A 19 6.46 -3.41 -9.72
CA SER A 19 6.08 -4.61 -10.46
C SER A 19 5.56 -5.72 -9.54
N ALA A 20 6.28 -6.01 -8.45
CA ALA A 20 5.85 -7.01 -7.47
C ALA A 20 4.52 -6.64 -6.79
N PHE A 21 4.33 -5.36 -6.41
CA PHE A 21 3.09 -4.92 -5.77
C PHE A 21 1.89 -4.77 -6.73
N ASN A 22 2.13 -4.78 -8.04
CA ASN A 22 1.07 -4.92 -9.04
C ASN A 22 0.63 -6.38 -9.24
N ASP A 23 1.39 -7.36 -8.77
CA ASP A 23 0.96 -8.77 -8.76
C ASP A 23 0.07 -9.05 -7.55
N ILE A 24 -1.22 -9.32 -7.83
CA ILE A 24 -2.20 -9.65 -6.80
C ILE A 24 -1.86 -10.93 -6.03
N ASN A 25 -1.20 -11.91 -6.65
CA ASN A 25 -0.80 -13.14 -5.97
C ASN A 25 0.30 -12.87 -4.94
N PHE A 26 1.25 -12.00 -5.28
CA PHE A 26 2.26 -11.54 -4.34
C PHE A 26 1.63 -10.78 -3.17
N LEU A 27 0.69 -9.87 -3.46
CA LEU A 27 -0.05 -9.16 -2.41
C LEU A 27 -0.81 -10.14 -1.49
N GLN A 28 -1.52 -11.10 -2.07
CA GLN A 28 -2.25 -12.13 -1.33
C GLN A 28 -1.32 -12.98 -0.45
N HIS A 29 -0.14 -13.33 -0.97
CA HIS A 29 0.88 -14.06 -0.21
C HIS A 29 1.33 -13.27 1.02
N LEU A 30 1.65 -11.98 0.85
CA LEU A 30 2.08 -11.11 1.96
C LEU A 30 1.04 -11.00 3.07
N ILE A 31 -0.24 -11.01 2.71
CA ILE A 31 -1.34 -10.84 3.66
C ILE A 31 -1.96 -12.15 4.16
N ALA A 32 -1.52 -13.32 3.67
CA ALA A 32 -2.19 -14.60 3.93
C ALA A 32 -2.34 -14.94 5.42
N LEU A 33 -1.40 -14.46 6.25
CA LEU A 33 -1.39 -14.67 7.71
C LEU A 33 -1.78 -13.42 8.50
N GLN A 34 -2.14 -12.34 7.80
CA GLN A 34 -2.54 -11.08 8.39
C GLN A 34 -4.07 -10.98 8.39
N PRO A 35 -4.68 -10.33 9.39
CA PRO A 35 -6.13 -10.28 9.48
C PRO A 35 -6.67 -9.12 8.63
N VAL A 36 -6.39 -9.19 7.32
CA VAL A 36 -6.74 -8.20 6.30
C VAL A 36 -7.35 -8.89 5.08
N LYS A 37 -8.25 -8.21 4.37
CA LYS A 37 -8.86 -8.65 3.12
C LYS A 37 -8.69 -7.58 2.06
N VAL A 38 -8.33 -7.99 0.85
CA VAL A 38 -8.37 -7.10 -0.32
C VAL A 38 -9.79 -7.14 -0.87
N ILE A 39 -10.46 -5.98 -0.91
CA ILE A 39 -11.77 -5.82 -1.53
C ILE A 39 -11.59 -5.35 -2.98
N LYS A 40 -10.66 -4.41 -3.20
CA LYS A 40 -10.29 -3.90 -4.52
C LYS A 40 -8.80 -3.52 -4.52
N TRP A 41 -8.10 -3.82 -5.61
CA TRP A 41 -6.71 -3.42 -5.81
C TRP A 41 -6.52 -3.12 -7.29
N GLU A 42 -6.38 -1.84 -7.65
CA GLU A 42 -6.13 -1.43 -9.04
C GLU A 42 -4.65 -1.43 -9.40
N GLY A 43 -3.75 -1.40 -8.41
CA GLY A 43 -2.31 -1.34 -8.59
C GLY A 43 -1.70 -0.18 -7.80
N THR A 44 -0.47 0.21 -8.16
CA THR A 44 0.31 1.23 -7.44
C THR A 44 0.56 2.52 -8.22
N PHE A 45 -0.16 2.74 -9.32
CA PHE A 45 -0.04 3.94 -10.15
C PHE A 45 -0.86 5.12 -9.59
N ASP A 46 -0.57 6.34 -10.05
CA ASP A 46 -1.27 7.54 -9.60
C ASP A 46 -2.75 7.50 -9.98
N GLY A 47 -3.64 7.74 -9.02
CA GLY A 47 -5.08 7.60 -9.17
C GLY A 47 -5.61 6.17 -8.95
N ALA A 48 -4.73 5.17 -8.75
CA ALA A 48 -5.18 3.82 -8.41
C ALA A 48 -5.88 3.80 -7.06
N ILE A 49 -6.99 3.07 -6.98
CA ILE A 49 -7.76 2.86 -5.77
C ILE A 49 -7.45 1.49 -5.18
N ALA A 50 -7.03 1.49 -3.91
CA ALA A 50 -6.93 0.31 -3.08
C ALA A 50 -8.01 0.34 -2.00
N HIS A 51 -8.84 -0.70 -1.92
CA HIS A 51 -9.81 -0.91 -0.86
C HIS A 51 -9.47 -2.19 -0.12
N MET A 52 -9.05 -2.04 1.13
CA MET A 52 -8.71 -3.15 2.02
C MET A 52 -9.56 -3.09 3.28
N ARG A 53 -9.81 -4.26 3.87
CA ARG A 53 -10.54 -4.39 5.13
C ARG A 53 -9.64 -5.02 6.17
N PHE A 54 -9.37 -4.31 7.25
CA PHE A 54 -8.54 -4.82 8.34
C PHE A 54 -9.39 -5.18 9.56
N TRP A 55 -8.99 -6.22 10.28
CA TRP A 55 -9.61 -6.60 11.55
C TRP A 55 -8.87 -5.97 12.72
N PHE A 56 -9.30 -4.78 13.11
CA PHE A 56 -8.82 -4.08 14.29
C PHE A 56 -10.02 -3.80 15.20
N PHE A 57 -10.26 -4.68 16.19
CA PHE A 57 -11.46 -4.65 17.04
C PHE A 57 -12.78 -4.66 16.25
N GLY A 58 -12.81 -5.41 15.15
CA GLY A 58 -13.89 -5.44 14.17
C GLY A 58 -13.36 -5.20 12.75
N TRP A 59 -14.16 -5.54 11.74
CA TRP A 59 -13.81 -5.26 10.34
C TRP A 59 -13.97 -3.76 10.07
N LYS A 60 -12.90 -3.13 9.59
CA LYS A 60 -12.88 -1.71 9.21
C LYS A 60 -12.38 -1.58 7.78
N ASP A 61 -13.08 -0.76 7.00
CA ASP A 61 -12.78 -0.50 5.60
C ASP A 61 -11.80 0.68 5.48
N PHE A 62 -10.81 0.50 4.61
CA PHE A 62 -9.77 1.47 4.31
C PHE A 62 -9.68 1.62 2.80
N ILE A 63 -10.03 2.81 2.32
CA ILE A 63 -9.91 3.17 0.91
C ILE A 63 -8.79 4.19 0.79
N VAL A 64 -7.81 3.86 -0.04
CA VAL A 64 -6.66 4.70 -0.33
C VAL A 64 -6.63 4.97 -1.82
N GLU A 65 -6.52 6.25 -2.17
CA GLU A 65 -6.21 6.71 -3.50
C GLU A 65 -4.73 7.12 -3.54
N HIS A 66 -3.97 6.51 -4.43
CA HIS A 66 -2.56 6.85 -4.63
C HIS A 66 -2.45 8.23 -5.27
N ASN A 67 -1.89 9.21 -4.54
CA ASN A 67 -1.71 10.59 -5.01
C ASN A 67 -0.21 10.93 -5.05
N SER A 68 0.25 11.38 -6.23
CA SER A 68 1.62 11.75 -6.60
C SER A 68 2.72 10.78 -6.12
N ASN A 69 3.13 9.87 -7.01
CA ASN A 69 4.42 9.18 -6.90
C ASN A 69 5.56 10.18 -7.20
N GLU A 70 5.78 11.16 -6.31
CA GLU A 70 6.96 12.02 -6.40
C GLU A 70 8.21 11.21 -6.05
N GLU A 71 8.96 10.78 -7.08
CA GLU A 71 10.32 10.28 -6.95
C GLU A 71 11.22 11.44 -6.53
N ARG A 72 11.29 11.68 -5.23
CA ARG A 72 12.36 12.51 -4.68
C ARG A 72 13.60 11.65 -4.56
N GLU A 73 14.66 12.01 -5.29
CA GLU A 73 16.03 11.59 -5.00
C GLU A 73 16.42 12.09 -3.60
N VAL A 74 16.02 11.34 -2.59
CA VAL A 74 16.64 11.36 -1.27
C VAL A 74 17.44 10.09 -1.17
N PRO A 75 18.70 10.14 -0.68
CA PRO A 75 19.43 8.92 -0.41
C PRO A 75 18.57 8.12 0.59
N PHE A 76 18.00 7.03 0.07
CA PHE A 76 17.44 5.91 0.84
C PHE A 76 15.97 5.94 1.30
N LEU A 77 15.12 6.91 0.97
CA LEU A 77 13.73 6.92 1.48
C LEU A 77 12.69 7.45 0.48
N SER A 78 12.06 6.56 -0.29
CA SER A 78 10.84 6.89 -1.01
C SER A 78 9.65 6.94 -0.05
N LYS A 79 9.04 8.12 0.11
CA LYS A 79 7.89 8.34 0.99
C LYS A 79 6.60 8.16 0.18
N ILE A 80 5.91 7.04 0.35
CA ILE A 80 4.56 6.84 -0.23
C ILE A 80 3.56 7.64 0.63
N LEU A 81 2.97 8.70 0.07
CA LEU A 81 1.96 9.54 0.72
C LEU A 81 0.56 9.10 0.27
N GLY A 82 -0.10 8.24 1.05
CA GLY A 82 -1.51 7.90 0.85
C GLY A 82 -2.43 8.77 1.71
N ARG A 83 -3.55 9.27 1.17
CA ARG A 83 -4.61 9.91 1.96
C ARG A 83 -5.62 8.82 2.35
N LEU A 84 -5.70 8.54 3.65
CA LEU A 84 -6.64 7.59 4.24
C LEU A 84 -8.00 8.27 4.46
N TYR A 85 -9.04 7.76 3.82
CA TYR A 85 -10.42 8.15 4.11
C TYR A 85 -11.05 7.09 5.04
N HIS A 86 -11.60 7.55 6.16
CA HIS A 86 -12.52 6.76 6.99
C HIS A 86 -13.94 7.04 6.47
N LEU A 87 -14.67 6.00 6.09
CA LEU A 87 -16.10 6.09 5.81
C LEU A 87 -16.81 5.35 6.96
N ASP A 88 -17.67 6.08 7.67
CA ASP A 88 -18.44 5.58 8.82
C ASP A 88 -19.43 4.48 8.41
#